data_AF-M5PT45-F1
#
_entry.id   AF-M5PT45-F1
#
_cell.length_a   1.000
_cell.length_b   1.000
_cell.length_c   1.000
_cell.angle_alpha   90.00
_cell.angle_beta   90.00
_cell.angle_gamma   90.00
#
_symmetry.space_group_name_H-M   'P 1'
#
loop_
_entity.id
_entity.type
_entity.pdbx_description
1 polymer ?
#
loop_
_entity_poly.entity_id
_entity_poly.type
_entity_poly.pdbx_seq_one_letter_code
_entity_poly.pdbx_strand_id
1 'polypeptide(L)'
;MADATSSKNIIFHKNQIVLREGQSNPTAYMVKRGSVTIYRIVNNRRVILGVIKPGQFFGEASLLTGEPFHANAEADDYTELIPFDAPLLHGLLLKSPVPLQRLLRHLLERVKVLEKSIQDQPTNNRVLGVCQVLHLLHLASEQGQPKKRGNADPVEFSSTDTHRAIRNILLISQLELELILERLAKLGLIAISDVKQSRYEKNIFGELQKTGEQVRDRMISLCNPQTFLSTARNLAASDPDPNSPFTKELEYIDIHAFAQLVDASPEMVYRKIGNQEVPEELFFLCKTQAQAWAREMGENFFKKIKRKRLKLEELETVDDIVMVDNTTLQEAFPLLGFHKLGILYSAAQPETRDKILANLSRKMAKVIHDEGRDKKFSDTEVADVEHELMELIKQRKGQGPGKGA
;
A
#
# COMPACT_ATOMS: atom_id res chain seq x y z
N MET A 1 1.22 1.87 49.49
CA MET A 1 0.08 1.38 48.70
C MET A 1 -1.08 2.32 49.01
N ALA A 2 -1.37 3.26 48.11
CA ALA A 2 -2.47 4.20 48.24
C ALA A 2 -3.39 3.99 47.05
N ASP A 3 -4.66 3.68 47.34
CA ASP A 3 -5.73 3.41 46.37
C ASP A 3 -5.77 4.48 45.28
N ALA A 4 -5.38 4.08 44.07
CA ALA A 4 -5.61 4.85 42.87
C ALA A 4 -6.68 4.14 42.05
N THR A 5 -7.73 4.89 41.73
CA THR A 5 -8.66 4.63 40.62
C THR A 5 -9.86 3.73 40.95
N SER A 6 -10.77 4.19 41.82
CA SER A 6 -12.16 3.74 41.75
C SER A 6 -12.88 4.50 40.63
N SER A 7 -12.46 4.31 39.38
CA SER A 7 -13.28 4.71 38.23
C SER A 7 -14.44 3.73 38.17
N LYS A 8 -15.63 4.18 38.58
CA LYS A 8 -16.83 3.35 38.58
C LYS A 8 -17.09 2.87 37.15
N ASN A 9 -17.03 1.56 36.92
CA ASN A 9 -17.33 0.96 35.62
C ASN A 9 -18.77 1.34 35.21
N ILE A 10 -18.94 1.71 33.95
CA ILE A 10 -20.25 1.96 33.34
C ILE A 10 -20.61 0.75 32.47
N ILE A 11 -21.85 0.30 32.55
CA ILE A 11 -22.32 -0.89 31.86
C ILE A 11 -23.30 -0.49 30.77
N PHE A 12 -23.12 -1.07 29.59
CA PHE A 12 -24.02 -0.97 28.45
C PHE A 12 -24.44 -2.37 27.99
N HIS A 13 -25.70 -2.51 27.64
CA HIS A 13 -26.23 -3.72 27.01
C HIS A 13 -26.14 -3.62 25.49
N LYS A 14 -26.28 -4.76 24.82
CA LYS A 14 -26.31 -4.86 23.36
C LYS A 14 -27.24 -3.82 22.74
N ASN A 15 -26.76 -3.19 21.68
CA ASN A 15 -27.39 -2.14 20.89
C ASN A 15 -27.62 -0.80 21.61
N GLN A 16 -27.06 -0.63 22.83
CA GLN A 16 -27.11 0.67 23.49
C GLN A 16 -26.03 1.60 22.92
N ILE A 17 -26.45 2.83 22.62
CA ILE A 17 -25.55 3.89 22.15
C ILE A 17 -24.75 4.41 23.34
N VAL A 18 -23.43 4.28 23.25
CA VAL A 18 -22.47 4.82 24.22
C VAL A 18 -22.20 6.29 23.92
N LEU A 19 -21.95 6.61 22.65
CA LEU A 19 -21.65 7.97 22.18
C LEU A 19 -22.45 8.30 20.92
N ARG A 20 -22.90 9.55 20.80
CA ARG A 20 -23.58 10.06 19.62
C ARG A 20 -22.69 11.05 18.88
N GLU A 21 -22.68 10.93 17.56
CA GLU A 21 -22.04 11.91 16.69
C GLU A 21 -22.62 13.31 16.94
N GLY A 22 -21.75 14.31 16.99
CA GLY A 22 -22.09 15.71 17.27
C GLY A 22 -22.35 16.03 18.75
N GLN A 23 -22.38 15.02 19.64
CA GLN A 23 -22.51 15.27 21.07
C GLN A 23 -21.17 15.78 21.63
N SER A 24 -21.23 16.88 22.39
CA SER A 24 -20.08 17.35 23.16
C SER A 24 -20.11 16.71 24.54
N ASN A 25 -19.13 15.84 24.79
CA ASN A 25 -18.84 15.30 26.11
C ASN A 25 -17.33 14.97 26.17
N PRO A 26 -16.52 15.67 26.97
CA PRO A 26 -15.08 15.45 27.04
C PRO A 26 -14.75 14.21 27.89
N THR A 27 -15.27 13.05 27.51
CA THR A 27 -15.05 11.76 28.17
C THR A 27 -14.67 10.71 27.13
N ALA A 28 -13.51 10.10 27.29
CA ALA A 28 -13.11 8.90 26.57
C ALA A 28 -13.45 7.64 27.37
N TYR A 29 -13.48 6.48 26.73
CA TYR A 29 -13.81 5.22 27.37
C TYR A 29 -12.80 4.15 27.00
N MET A 30 -12.40 3.34 27.97
CA MET A 30 -11.67 2.09 27.73
C MET A 30 -12.64 0.92 27.85
N VAL A 31 -12.60 0.00 26.89
CA VAL A 31 -13.37 -1.24 26.97
C VAL A 31 -12.71 -2.17 27.98
N LYS A 32 -13.40 -2.51 29.05
CA LYS A 32 -12.95 -3.51 30.03
C LYS A 32 -13.41 -4.91 29.64
N ARG A 33 -14.64 -5.03 29.14
CA ARG A 33 -15.27 -6.30 28.70
C ARG A 33 -16.30 -5.99 27.62
N GLY A 34 -16.55 -6.94 26.72
CA GLY A 34 -17.47 -6.79 25.58
C GLY A 34 -16.81 -6.11 24.38
N SER A 35 -17.60 -5.56 23.46
CA SER A 35 -17.10 -4.74 22.35
C SER A 35 -18.01 -3.56 22.01
N VAL A 36 -17.44 -2.60 21.28
CA VAL A 36 -18.14 -1.40 20.81
C VAL A 36 -17.87 -1.19 19.33
N THR A 37 -18.92 -1.08 18.52
CA THR A 37 -18.80 -0.70 17.11
C THR A 37 -18.86 0.82 16.95
N ILE A 38 -17.87 1.38 16.27
CA ILE A 38 -17.84 2.80 15.87
C ILE A 38 -18.37 2.93 14.44
N TYR A 39 -19.33 3.82 14.22
CA TYR A 39 -19.96 4.00 12.92
C TYR A 39 -20.43 5.43 12.65
N ARG A 40 -20.61 5.76 11.37
CA ARG A 40 -21.26 7.00 10.90
C ARG A 40 -22.49 6.67 10.06
N ILE A 41 -23.40 7.63 9.96
CA ILE A 41 -24.50 7.58 9.00
C ILE A 41 -24.14 8.53 7.85
N VAL A 42 -23.78 7.98 6.70
CA VAL A 42 -23.45 8.76 5.49
C VAL A 42 -24.47 8.40 4.42
N ASN A 43 -25.18 9.38 3.87
CA ASN A 43 -26.23 9.18 2.87
C ASN A 43 -27.26 8.13 3.29
N ASN A 44 -27.76 8.23 4.54
CA ASN A 44 -28.68 7.27 5.17
C ASN A 44 -28.17 5.81 5.24
N ARG A 45 -26.88 5.56 5.03
CA ARG A 45 -26.25 4.26 5.19
C ARG A 45 -25.33 4.24 6.40
N ARG A 46 -25.39 3.15 7.17
CA ARG A 46 -24.49 2.90 8.30
C ARG A 46 -23.13 2.43 7.77
N VAL A 47 -22.10 3.25 7.95
CA VAL A 47 -20.71 2.96 7.60
C VAL A 47 -19.95 2.63 8.87
N ILE A 48 -19.48 1.38 9.00
CA ILE A 48 -18.68 0.94 10.13
C ILE A 48 -17.25 1.45 9.96
N LEU A 49 -16.75 2.18 10.96
CA LEU A 49 -15.38 2.68 10.99
C LEU A 49 -14.43 1.71 11.69
N GLY A 50 -14.93 0.94 12.66
CA GLY A 50 -14.15 -0.07 13.36
C GLY A 50 -14.90 -0.68 14.54
N VAL A 51 -14.28 -1.70 15.15
CA VAL A 51 -14.77 -2.37 16.35
C VAL A 51 -13.69 -2.29 17.43
N ILE A 52 -14.07 -1.78 18.59
CA ILE A 52 -13.20 -1.57 19.76
C ILE A 52 -13.34 -2.75 20.71
N LYS A 53 -12.21 -3.35 21.06
CA LYS A 53 -12.09 -4.57 21.87
C LYS A 53 -11.59 -4.27 23.28
N PRO A 54 -11.66 -5.23 24.22
CA PRO A 54 -11.14 -5.04 25.57
C PRO A 54 -9.67 -4.58 25.58
N GLY A 55 -9.35 -3.60 26.43
CA GLY A 55 -8.05 -2.93 26.53
C GLY A 55 -7.85 -1.74 25.57
N GLN A 56 -8.78 -1.50 24.65
CA GLN A 56 -8.72 -0.39 23.70
C GLN A 56 -9.58 0.80 24.15
N PHE A 57 -9.20 1.99 23.68
CA PHE A 57 -9.85 3.26 23.97
C PHE A 57 -10.66 3.76 22.78
N PHE A 58 -11.69 4.55 23.04
CA PHE A 58 -12.42 5.32 22.05
C PHE A 58 -12.98 6.62 22.66
N GLY A 59 -13.22 7.63 21.82
CA GLY A 59 -13.63 8.97 22.26
C GLY A 59 -12.45 9.85 22.72
N GLU A 60 -11.23 9.36 22.55
CA GLU A 60 -9.98 10.05 22.85
C GLU A 60 -9.81 11.34 22.07
N ALA A 61 -10.20 11.37 20.79
CA ALA A 61 -10.11 12.57 19.96
C ALA A 61 -10.88 13.74 20.60
N SER A 62 -12.14 13.51 20.99
CA SER A 62 -12.98 14.52 21.66
C SER A 62 -12.37 14.98 22.99
N LEU A 63 -11.82 14.06 23.77
CA LEU A 63 -11.12 14.38 25.03
C LEU A 63 -9.85 15.23 24.80
N LEU A 64 -9.12 14.98 23.72
CA LEU A 64 -7.84 15.64 23.42
C LEU A 64 -8.02 16.99 22.72
N THR A 65 -8.92 17.08 21.74
CA THR A 65 -9.16 18.29 20.94
C THR A 65 -10.19 19.22 21.57
N GLY A 66 -11.07 18.69 22.43
CA GLY A 66 -12.22 19.40 22.97
C GLY A 66 -13.40 19.50 22.00
N GLU A 67 -13.33 18.83 20.86
CA GLU A 67 -14.36 18.86 19.82
C GLU A 67 -15.47 17.82 20.09
N PRO A 68 -16.67 17.98 19.49
CA PRO A 68 -17.73 16.99 19.59
C PRO A 68 -17.32 15.63 19.00
N PHE A 69 -17.96 14.54 19.44
CA PHE A 69 -17.68 13.22 18.87
C PHE A 69 -17.96 13.19 17.37
N HIS A 70 -17.02 12.65 16.61
CA HIS A 70 -17.15 12.58 15.15
C HIS A 70 -17.82 11.29 14.66
N ALA A 71 -18.25 10.39 15.54
CA ALA A 71 -18.88 9.14 15.16
C ALA A 71 -19.77 8.64 16.30
N ASN A 72 -20.67 7.72 15.96
CA ASN A 72 -21.51 7.02 16.92
C ASN A 72 -20.75 5.79 17.45
N ALA A 73 -20.99 5.44 18.70
CA ALA A 73 -20.45 4.25 19.34
C ALA A 73 -21.60 3.43 19.93
N GLU A 74 -21.70 2.15 19.60
CA GLU A 74 -22.76 1.25 20.05
C GLU A 74 -22.16 -0.04 20.61
N ALA A 75 -22.68 -0.49 21.76
CA ALA A 75 -22.26 -1.74 22.37
C ALA A 75 -22.79 -2.94 21.58
N ASP A 76 -21.91 -3.88 21.19
CA ASP A 76 -22.31 -5.06 20.41
C ASP A 76 -22.90 -6.19 21.27
N ASP A 77 -22.51 -6.20 22.56
CA ASP A 77 -22.88 -7.18 23.55
C ASP A 77 -22.96 -6.53 24.96
N TYR A 78 -22.87 -7.32 26.02
CA TYR A 78 -22.75 -6.80 27.38
C TYR A 78 -21.35 -6.18 27.55
N THR A 79 -21.28 -4.85 27.58
CA THR A 79 -20.05 -4.09 27.55
C THR A 79 -19.82 -3.34 28.85
N GLU A 80 -18.67 -3.56 29.48
CA GLU A 80 -18.19 -2.79 30.63
C GLU A 80 -17.15 -1.77 30.15
N LEU A 81 -17.35 -0.51 30.49
CA LEU A 81 -16.49 0.61 30.12
C LEU A 81 -15.92 1.29 31.35
N ILE A 82 -14.67 1.73 31.23
CA ILE A 82 -14.02 2.60 32.22
C ILE A 82 -13.98 4.01 31.62
N PRO A 83 -14.69 5.00 32.20
CA PRO A 83 -14.65 6.38 31.72
C PRO A 83 -13.34 7.07 32.13
N PHE A 84 -12.84 7.90 31.22
CA PHE A 84 -11.67 8.75 31.40
C PHE A 84 -12.01 10.19 30.99
N ASP A 85 -11.99 11.10 31.97
CA ASP A 85 -12.14 12.53 31.74
C ASP A 85 -10.76 13.22 31.79
N ALA A 86 -10.73 14.49 31.38
CA ALA A 86 -9.50 15.27 31.36
C ALA A 86 -8.87 15.39 32.76
N PRO A 87 -9.63 15.64 33.85
CA PRO A 87 -9.09 15.65 35.20
C PRO A 87 -8.41 14.34 35.61
N LEU A 88 -9.02 13.18 35.31
CA LEU A 88 -8.42 11.88 35.63
C LEU A 88 -7.13 11.67 34.84
N LEU A 89 -7.13 11.97 33.54
CA LEU A 89 -5.93 11.87 32.71
C LEU A 89 -4.81 12.77 33.23
N HIS A 90 -5.12 14.03 33.57
CA HIS A 90 -4.17 14.95 34.19
C HIS A 90 -3.64 14.44 35.53
N GLY A 91 -4.51 13.87 36.37
CA GLY A 91 -4.11 13.28 37.64
C GLY A 91 -3.16 12.09 37.46
N LEU A 92 -3.40 11.23 36.47
CA LEU A 92 -2.52 10.11 36.13
C LEU A 92 -1.17 10.58 35.57
N LEU A 93 -1.18 11.63 34.74
CA LEU A 93 0.03 12.28 34.25
C LEU A 93 0.88 12.81 35.41
N LEU A 94 0.29 13.54 36.35
CA LEU A 94 1.03 14.10 37.50
C LEU A 94 1.66 13.05 38.41
N LYS A 95 1.03 11.87 38.52
CA LYS A 95 1.56 10.72 39.27
C LYS A 95 2.69 9.97 38.55
N SER A 96 2.89 10.24 37.26
CA SER A 96 3.92 9.59 36.44
C SER A 96 5.29 10.27 36.62
N PRO A 97 6.42 9.55 36.45
CA PRO A 97 7.75 10.17 36.49
C PRO A 97 7.94 11.28 35.45
N VAL A 98 8.74 12.31 35.75
CA VAL A 98 8.94 13.50 34.90
C VAL A 98 9.32 13.17 33.44
N PRO A 99 10.22 12.20 33.14
CA PRO A 99 10.52 11.84 31.76
C PRO A 99 9.29 11.31 30.99
N LEU A 100 8.49 10.48 31.65
CA LEU A 100 7.27 9.91 31.08
C LEU A 100 6.20 10.99 30.83
N GLN A 101 6.09 11.96 31.72
CA GLN A 101 5.20 13.12 31.52
C GLN A 101 5.57 13.92 30.27
N ARG A 102 6.88 14.17 30.07
CA ARG A 102 7.38 14.92 28.90
C ARG A 102 7.14 14.15 27.60
N LEU A 103 7.45 12.85 27.60
CA LEU A 103 7.21 11.98 26.45
C LEU A 103 5.72 11.93 26.09
N LEU A 104 4.86 11.66 27.08
CA LEU A 104 3.43 11.54 26.85
C LEU A 104 2.82 12.87 26.39
N ARG A 105 3.26 14.01 26.94
CA ARG A 105 2.85 15.34 26.44
C ARG A 105 3.23 15.55 24.98
N HIS A 106 4.46 15.21 24.61
CA HIS A 106 4.93 15.32 23.23
C HIS A 106 4.11 14.44 22.26
N LEU A 107 3.81 13.20 22.66
CA LEU A 107 2.97 12.30 21.88
C LEU A 107 1.53 12.83 21.75
N LEU A 108 0.95 13.35 22.82
CA LEU A 108 -0.39 13.95 22.80
C LEU A 108 -0.44 15.18 21.89
N GLU A 109 0.56 16.06 21.94
CA GLU A 109 0.66 17.21 21.03
C GLU A 109 0.75 16.76 19.57
N ARG A 110 1.59 15.75 19.28
CA ARG A 110 1.74 15.21 17.93
C ARG A 110 0.44 14.59 17.41
N VAL A 111 -0.28 13.84 18.26
CA VAL A 111 -1.58 13.25 17.90
C VAL A 111 -2.60 14.36 17.59
N LYS A 112 -2.69 15.41 18.42
CA LYS A 112 -3.58 16.55 18.16
C LYS A 112 -3.31 17.24 16.82
N VAL A 113 -2.02 17.42 16.47
CA VAL A 113 -1.63 18.03 15.18
C VAL A 113 -2.07 17.14 14.01
N LEU A 114 -1.91 15.82 14.14
CA LEU A 114 -2.33 14.86 13.12
C LEU A 114 -3.86 14.80 12.98
N GLU A 115 -4.60 14.81 14.08
CA GLU A 115 -6.07 14.81 14.08
C GLU A 115 -6.63 16.06 13.38
N LYS A 116 -6.11 17.25 13.70
CA LYS A 116 -6.50 18.49 13.01
C LYS A 116 -6.19 18.46 11.52
N SER A 117 -5.02 17.95 11.14
CA SER A 117 -4.60 17.85 9.73
C SER A 117 -5.50 16.93 8.90
N ILE A 118 -6.17 15.96 9.54
CA ILE A 118 -7.15 15.06 8.90
C ILE A 118 -8.53 15.74 8.80
N GLN A 119 -8.91 16.54 9.80
CA GLN A 119 -10.20 17.23 9.85
C GLN A 119 -10.28 18.43 8.92
N ASP A 120 -9.18 19.16 8.73
CA ASP A 120 -9.12 20.31 7.82
C ASP A 120 -9.23 19.91 6.34
N GLN A 121 -9.36 18.60 6.02
CA GLN A 121 -9.56 18.13 4.65
C GLN A 121 -11.05 18.14 4.29
N PRO A 122 -11.51 19.07 3.42
CA PRO A 122 -12.93 19.24 3.11
C PRO A 122 -13.51 18.11 2.26
N THR A 123 -12.66 17.30 1.62
CA THR A 123 -13.08 16.23 0.70
C THR A 123 -12.31 14.95 0.95
N ASN A 124 -13.04 13.83 1.07
CA ASN A 124 -12.49 12.48 1.22
C ASN A 124 -11.82 11.92 -0.06
N ASN A 125 -11.71 12.75 -1.10
CA ASN A 125 -10.97 12.48 -2.33
C ASN A 125 -10.50 13.82 -2.93
N ARG A 126 -9.19 14.03 -2.96
CA ARG A 126 -8.58 15.30 -3.39
C ARG A 126 -8.79 15.57 -4.88
N VAL A 127 -8.71 14.53 -5.71
CA VAL A 127 -8.93 14.63 -7.17
C VAL A 127 -10.36 15.05 -7.47
N LEU A 128 -11.34 14.46 -6.78
CA LEU A 128 -12.74 14.85 -6.92
C LEU A 128 -13.00 16.27 -6.44
N GLY A 129 -12.36 16.68 -5.34
CA GLY A 129 -12.40 18.06 -4.88
C GLY A 129 -11.90 19.02 -5.97
N VAL A 130 -10.72 18.74 -6.54
CA VAL A 130 -10.14 19.53 -7.64
C VAL A 130 -11.10 19.58 -8.83
N CYS A 131 -11.67 18.45 -9.24
CA CYS A 131 -12.65 18.40 -10.32
C CYS A 131 -13.90 19.22 -10.00
N GLN A 132 -14.43 19.16 -8.78
CA GLN A 132 -15.61 19.96 -8.41
C GLN A 132 -15.32 21.45 -8.47
N VAL A 133 -14.17 21.89 -7.97
CA VAL A 133 -13.78 23.31 -8.06
C VAL A 133 -13.62 23.74 -9.52
N LEU A 134 -12.95 22.93 -10.36
CA LEU A 134 -12.81 23.20 -11.79
C LEU A 134 -14.17 23.31 -12.50
N HIS A 135 -15.12 22.42 -12.19
CA HIS A 135 -16.47 22.47 -12.74
C HIS A 135 -17.25 23.71 -12.26
N LEU A 136 -17.10 24.10 -10.99
CA LEU A 136 -17.71 25.33 -10.48
C LEU A 136 -17.14 26.58 -11.15
N LEU A 137 -15.82 26.64 -11.36
CA LEU A 137 -15.18 27.72 -12.09
C LEU A 137 -15.71 27.80 -13.53
N HIS A 138 -15.83 26.66 -14.21
CA HIS A 138 -16.42 26.59 -15.55
C HIS A 138 -17.86 27.14 -15.58
N LEU A 139 -18.73 26.71 -14.66
CA LEU A 139 -20.11 27.20 -14.57
C LEU A 139 -20.19 28.71 -14.29
N ALA A 140 -19.31 29.22 -13.42
CA ALA A 140 -19.25 30.65 -13.12
C ALA A 140 -18.80 31.46 -14.35
N SER A 141 -17.83 30.95 -15.12
CA SER A 141 -17.35 31.56 -16.35
C SER A 141 -18.38 31.50 -17.49
N GLU A 142 -19.20 30.45 -17.58
CA GLU A 142 -20.31 30.35 -18.55
C GLU A 142 -21.37 31.45 -18.35
N GLN A 143 -21.67 31.81 -17.10
CA GLN A 143 -22.69 32.83 -16.79
C GLN A 143 -22.22 34.26 -17.14
N GLY A 144 -20.91 34.50 -17.19
CA GLY A 144 -20.31 35.81 -17.44
C GLY A 144 -20.06 36.13 -18.93
N GLN A 145 -20.11 35.13 -19.83
CA GLN A 145 -19.81 35.36 -21.25
C GLN A 145 -21.07 35.69 -22.07
N PRO A 146 -21.03 36.72 -22.94
CA PRO A 146 -22.13 36.97 -23.87
C PRO A 146 -22.22 35.82 -24.88
N LYS A 147 -23.38 35.14 -24.93
CA LYS A 147 -23.66 34.05 -25.89
C LYS A 147 -23.50 34.54 -27.33
N LYS A 148 -22.31 34.39 -27.92
CA LYS A 148 -22.11 34.58 -29.37
C LYS A 148 -22.77 33.41 -30.10
N ARG A 149 -23.61 33.73 -31.10
CA ARG A 149 -24.22 32.75 -32.01
C ARG A 149 -23.13 32.24 -32.96
N GLY A 150 -22.74 30.98 -32.78
CA GLY A 150 -21.72 30.28 -33.57
C GLY A 150 -20.87 29.42 -32.63
N ASN A 151 -20.44 28.24 -33.11
CA ASN A 151 -19.72 27.18 -32.38
C ASN A 151 -19.06 27.68 -31.09
N ALA A 152 -19.60 27.32 -29.92
CA ALA A 152 -19.21 27.90 -28.64
C ALA A 152 -17.72 27.63 -28.39
N ASP A 153 -16.92 28.69 -28.35
CA ASP A 153 -15.53 28.59 -27.91
C ASP A 153 -15.50 27.93 -26.53
N PRO A 154 -14.56 27.00 -26.28
CA PRO A 154 -14.45 26.35 -24.98
C PRO A 154 -14.25 27.42 -23.90
N VAL A 155 -14.97 27.27 -22.80
CA VAL A 155 -14.85 28.18 -21.66
C VAL A 155 -13.49 27.95 -21.00
N GLU A 156 -12.61 28.91 -21.20
CA GLU A 156 -11.25 28.93 -20.68
C GLU A 156 -11.16 29.81 -19.43
N PHE A 157 -10.37 29.35 -18.45
CA PHE A 157 -10.08 30.09 -17.22
C PHE A 157 -8.58 30.11 -16.93
N SER A 158 -8.09 31.19 -16.31
CA SER A 158 -6.65 31.35 -16.01
C SER A 158 -6.19 30.28 -15.04
N SER A 159 -5.08 29.64 -15.39
CA SER A 159 -4.42 28.64 -14.57
C SER A 159 -4.01 29.24 -13.22
N THR A 160 -3.50 30.47 -13.20
CA THR A 160 -3.03 31.11 -11.94
C THR A 160 -4.15 31.30 -10.92
N ASP A 161 -5.30 31.80 -11.37
CA ASP A 161 -6.48 31.98 -10.53
C ASP A 161 -7.07 30.64 -10.08
N THR A 162 -7.07 29.66 -10.98
CA THR A 162 -7.51 28.29 -10.70
C THR A 162 -6.66 27.63 -9.62
N HIS A 163 -5.33 27.76 -9.72
CA HIS A 163 -4.40 27.24 -8.73
C HIS A 163 -4.63 27.89 -7.37
N ARG A 164 -4.82 29.21 -7.34
CA ARG A 164 -5.10 29.95 -6.11
C ARG A 164 -6.43 29.53 -5.48
N ALA A 165 -7.50 29.47 -6.26
CA ALA A 165 -8.82 29.08 -5.78
C ALA A 165 -8.81 27.66 -5.21
N ILE A 166 -8.25 26.71 -5.94
CA ILE A 166 -8.17 25.31 -5.53
C ILE A 166 -7.34 25.15 -4.25
N ARG A 167 -6.16 25.77 -4.17
CA ARG A 167 -5.29 25.66 -2.98
C ARG A 167 -5.95 26.27 -1.74
N ASN A 168 -6.68 27.37 -1.89
CA ASN A 168 -7.38 28.01 -0.77
C ASN A 168 -8.59 27.22 -0.30
N ILE A 169 -9.30 26.55 -1.22
CA ILE A 169 -10.52 25.79 -0.91
C ILE A 169 -10.19 24.39 -0.38
N LEU A 170 -9.26 23.69 -1.01
CA LEU A 170 -8.97 22.27 -0.74
C LEU A 170 -7.73 22.05 0.13
N LEU A 171 -7.00 23.12 0.46
CA LEU A 171 -5.81 23.09 1.32
C LEU A 171 -4.73 22.10 0.85
N ILE A 172 -4.58 21.93 -0.46
CA ILE A 172 -3.55 21.07 -1.08
C ILE A 172 -2.29 21.85 -1.45
N SER A 173 -1.16 21.13 -1.54
CA SER A 173 0.12 21.74 -1.94
C SER A 173 0.13 22.12 -3.43
N GLN A 174 1.03 23.04 -3.81
CA GLN A 174 1.16 23.44 -5.22
C GLN A 174 1.60 22.28 -6.11
N LEU A 175 2.60 21.52 -5.68
CA LEU A 175 3.13 20.38 -6.42
C LEU A 175 2.07 19.29 -6.59
N GLU A 176 1.28 19.01 -5.54
CA GLU A 176 0.18 18.06 -5.61
C GLU A 176 -0.90 18.49 -6.60
N LEU A 177 -1.25 19.78 -6.63
CA LEU A 177 -2.20 20.31 -7.60
C LEU A 177 -1.68 20.20 -9.05
N GLU A 178 -0.41 20.54 -9.28
CA GLU A 178 0.21 20.43 -10.61
C GLU A 178 0.15 19.00 -11.15
N LEU A 179 0.48 18.00 -10.30
CA LEU A 179 0.38 16.57 -10.66
C LEU A 179 -1.06 16.15 -10.98
N ILE A 180 -2.03 16.59 -10.18
CA ILE A 180 -3.45 16.28 -10.42
C ILE A 180 -3.88 16.87 -11.78
N LEU A 181 -3.56 18.13 -12.06
CA LEU A 181 -3.92 18.77 -13.33
C LEU A 181 -3.24 18.10 -14.52
N GLU A 182 -1.97 17.74 -14.41
CA GLU A 182 -1.25 17.02 -15.47
C GLU A 182 -1.90 15.66 -15.77
N ARG A 183 -2.30 14.91 -14.74
CA ARG A 183 -3.00 13.64 -14.90
C ARG A 183 -4.38 13.83 -15.54
N LEU A 184 -5.15 14.83 -15.11
CA LEU A 184 -6.44 15.16 -15.72
C LEU A 184 -6.28 15.52 -17.20
N ALA A 185 -5.19 16.19 -17.57
CA ALA A 185 -4.86 16.51 -18.95
C ALA A 185 -4.49 15.25 -19.76
N LYS A 186 -3.65 14.37 -19.20
CA LYS A 186 -3.30 13.07 -19.82
C LYS A 186 -4.51 12.16 -20.04
N LEU A 187 -5.48 12.20 -19.12
CA LEU A 187 -6.75 11.48 -19.23
C LEU A 187 -7.74 12.14 -20.20
N GLY A 188 -7.39 13.30 -20.78
CA GLY A 188 -8.24 14.03 -21.73
C GLY A 188 -9.47 14.69 -21.09
N LEU A 189 -9.49 14.86 -19.77
CA LEU A 189 -10.60 15.50 -19.05
C LEU A 189 -10.52 17.03 -19.10
N ILE A 190 -9.30 17.56 -19.10
CA ILE A 190 -9.02 18.99 -19.23
C ILE A 190 -8.02 19.22 -20.36
N ALA A 191 -8.05 20.41 -20.95
CA ALA A 191 -7.04 20.89 -21.87
C ALA A 191 -6.33 22.10 -21.24
N ILE A 192 -5.01 22.15 -21.40
CA ILE A 192 -4.17 23.27 -20.95
C ILE A 192 -3.60 23.94 -22.21
N SER A 193 -3.97 25.20 -22.44
CA SER A 193 -3.53 26.00 -23.59
C SER A 193 -2.61 27.13 -23.13
N ASP A 194 -1.53 27.37 -23.87
CA ASP A 194 -0.63 28.50 -23.61
C ASP A 194 -1.11 29.74 -24.39
N VAL A 195 -1.36 30.84 -23.70
CA VAL A 195 -1.61 32.14 -24.32
C VAL A 195 -0.26 32.80 -24.61
N LYS A 196 0.18 32.70 -25.85
CA LYS A 196 1.44 33.29 -26.32
C LYS A 196 1.26 34.75 -26.68
N GLN A 197 2.11 35.62 -26.15
CA GLN A 197 2.25 37.01 -26.56
C GLN A 197 3.50 37.17 -27.41
N SER A 198 3.35 37.79 -28.58
CA SER A 198 4.49 38.14 -29.43
C SER A 198 5.30 39.25 -28.76
N ARG A 199 6.59 39.01 -28.57
CA ARG A 199 7.56 39.96 -28.04
C ARG A 199 8.16 40.70 -29.22
N TYR A 200 8.16 42.03 -29.14
CA TYR A 200 8.74 42.91 -30.14
C TYR A 200 9.88 43.67 -29.48
N GLU A 201 11.06 43.64 -30.11
CA GLU A 201 12.17 44.51 -29.73
C GLU A 201 12.40 45.53 -30.84
N LYS A 202 12.89 46.71 -30.45
CA LYS A 202 13.27 47.73 -31.42
C LYS A 202 14.67 47.42 -31.92
N ASN A 203 14.83 47.31 -33.23
CA ASN A 203 16.13 47.22 -33.86
C ASN A 203 16.91 48.53 -33.68
N ILE A 204 18.19 48.53 -34.05
CA ILE A 204 19.09 49.70 -34.00
C ILE A 204 18.52 50.91 -34.77
N PHE A 205 17.61 50.66 -35.73
CA PHE A 205 16.89 51.67 -36.52
C PHE A 205 15.52 52.07 -35.96
N GLY A 206 15.13 51.60 -34.77
CA GLY A 206 13.88 51.95 -34.09
C GLY A 206 12.62 51.18 -34.56
N GLU A 207 12.75 50.29 -35.53
CA GLU A 207 11.65 49.45 -36.03
C GLU A 207 11.39 48.26 -35.10
N LEU A 208 10.10 48.01 -34.81
CA LEU A 208 9.65 46.89 -33.98
C LEU A 208 9.76 45.59 -34.79
N GLN A 209 10.74 44.74 -34.43
CA GLN A 209 10.89 43.41 -34.99
C GLN A 209 10.42 42.36 -33.97
N LYS A 210 9.61 41.39 -34.41
CA LYS A 210 9.14 40.28 -33.57
C LYS A 210 10.35 39.40 -33.21
N THR A 211 10.81 39.49 -31.96
CA THR A 211 12.00 38.80 -31.45
C THR A 211 11.70 37.46 -30.78
N GLY A 212 10.42 37.16 -30.48
CA GLY A 212 10.02 35.84 -29.98
C GLY A 212 8.56 35.76 -29.55
N GLU A 213 8.13 34.59 -29.07
CA GLU A 213 6.83 34.39 -28.43
C GLU A 213 7.05 34.02 -26.97
N GLN A 214 6.46 34.79 -26.05
CA GLN A 214 6.52 34.53 -24.61
C GLN A 214 5.14 34.07 -24.13
N VAL A 215 5.07 32.99 -23.35
CA VAL A 215 3.82 32.55 -22.72
C VAL A 215 3.44 33.59 -21.66
N ARG A 216 2.30 34.28 -21.86
CA ARG A 216 1.79 35.31 -20.97
C ARG A 216 0.93 34.71 -19.86
N ASP A 217 0.11 33.73 -20.22
CA ASP A 217 -0.74 33.00 -19.29
C ASP A 217 -0.98 31.58 -19.80
N ARG A 218 -1.38 30.68 -18.89
CA ARG A 218 -1.87 29.35 -19.22
C ARG A 218 -3.35 29.30 -18.94
N MET A 219 -4.14 28.84 -19.88
CA MET A 219 -5.58 28.67 -19.73
C MET A 219 -5.90 27.19 -19.56
N ILE A 220 -6.92 26.91 -18.75
CA ILE A 220 -7.46 25.56 -18.55
C ILE A 220 -8.90 25.57 -19.08
N SER A 221 -9.27 24.54 -19.83
CA SER A 221 -10.65 24.30 -20.25
C SER A 221 -11.07 22.85 -19.99
N LEU A 222 -12.37 22.63 -19.83
CA LEU A 222 -12.94 21.28 -19.68
C LEU A 222 -13.26 20.72 -21.07
N CYS A 223 -12.73 19.53 -21.40
CA CYS A 223 -12.94 18.91 -22.71
C CYS A 223 -14.41 18.53 -22.95
N ASN A 224 -15.10 18.03 -21.92
CA ASN A 224 -16.52 17.71 -21.97
C ASN A 224 -17.21 18.08 -20.66
N PRO A 225 -17.67 19.34 -20.51
CA PRO A 225 -18.21 19.86 -19.26
C PRO A 225 -19.41 19.06 -18.73
N GLN A 226 -20.29 18.58 -19.61
CA GLN A 226 -21.53 17.90 -19.21
C GLN A 226 -21.27 16.54 -18.55
N THR A 227 -20.30 15.78 -19.06
CA THR A 227 -19.96 14.45 -18.52
C THR A 227 -18.76 14.49 -17.57
N PHE A 228 -18.08 15.64 -17.44
CA PHE A 228 -16.84 15.79 -16.70
C PHE A 228 -16.92 15.21 -15.28
N LEU A 229 -17.92 15.63 -14.50
CA LEU A 229 -18.08 15.17 -13.13
C LEU A 229 -18.45 13.68 -13.03
N SER A 230 -19.25 13.16 -13.95
CA SER A 230 -19.56 11.72 -13.97
C SER A 230 -18.33 10.88 -14.27
N THR A 231 -17.50 11.30 -15.23
CA THR A 231 -16.27 10.60 -15.59
C THR A 231 -15.24 10.68 -14.46
N ALA A 232 -15.11 11.85 -13.83
CA ALA A 232 -14.25 12.03 -12.66
C ALA A 232 -14.67 11.12 -11.49
N ARG A 233 -15.98 11.00 -11.21
CA ARG A 233 -16.50 10.07 -10.18
C ARG A 233 -16.19 8.61 -10.48
N ASN A 234 -16.32 8.18 -11.74
CA ASN A 234 -16.00 6.81 -12.13
C ASN A 234 -14.50 6.50 -12.00
N LEU A 235 -13.65 7.45 -12.38
CA LEU A 235 -12.19 7.34 -12.20
C LEU A 235 -11.81 7.28 -10.72
N ALA A 236 -12.41 8.16 -9.90
CA ALA A 236 -12.20 8.18 -8.46
C ALA A 236 -12.69 6.91 -7.75
N ALA A 237 -13.76 6.27 -8.23
CA ALA A 237 -14.24 5.01 -7.70
C ALA A 237 -13.32 3.82 -8.05
N SER A 238 -12.50 3.98 -9.09
CA SER A 238 -11.52 2.97 -9.52
C SER A 238 -10.16 3.12 -8.82
N ASP A 239 -9.96 4.22 -8.08
CA ASP A 239 -8.72 4.50 -7.36
C ASP A 239 -8.72 3.80 -5.97
N PRO A 240 -7.77 2.90 -5.70
CA PRO A 240 -7.72 2.16 -4.45
C PRO A 240 -7.35 3.00 -3.22
N ASP A 241 -6.76 4.21 -3.37
CA ASP A 241 -6.44 5.10 -2.24
C ASP A 241 -6.70 6.60 -2.56
N PRO A 242 -7.95 7.06 -2.47
CA PRO A 242 -8.36 8.41 -2.88
C PRO A 242 -7.79 9.56 -2.02
N ASN A 243 -7.20 9.24 -0.87
CA ASN A 243 -6.57 10.19 0.05
C ASN A 243 -5.04 10.05 0.10
N SER A 244 -4.46 9.15 -0.70
CA SER A 244 -3.01 9.08 -0.85
C SER A 244 -2.48 10.41 -1.39
N PRO A 245 -1.42 10.98 -0.79
CA PRO A 245 -0.67 12.05 -1.44
C PRO A 245 -0.30 11.61 -2.85
N PHE A 246 -0.55 12.43 -3.87
CA PHE A 246 -0.06 12.15 -5.24
C PHE A 246 1.47 11.96 -5.28
N THR A 247 2.18 12.58 -4.33
CA THR A 247 3.63 12.41 -4.14
C THR A 247 4.05 11.02 -3.70
N LYS A 248 3.12 10.17 -3.24
CA LYS A 248 3.41 8.78 -2.91
C LYS A 248 3.79 8.01 -4.18
N GLU A 249 3.22 8.32 -5.34
CA GLU A 249 3.66 7.76 -6.63
C GLU A 249 5.08 8.22 -7.04
N LEU A 250 5.61 9.30 -6.44
CA LEU A 250 6.98 9.79 -6.65
C LEU A 250 7.98 9.26 -5.60
N GLU A 251 7.52 8.83 -4.42
CA GLU A 251 8.36 8.25 -3.37
C GLU A 251 8.57 6.74 -3.54
N TYR A 252 7.65 6.06 -4.23
CA TYR A 252 7.67 4.61 -4.41
C TYR A 252 7.70 4.27 -5.90
N ILE A 253 8.60 3.37 -6.29
CA ILE A 253 8.73 2.84 -7.64
C ILE A 253 8.22 1.39 -7.65
N ASP A 254 7.44 1.02 -8.66
CA ASP A 254 7.04 -0.37 -8.85
C ASP A 254 8.18 -1.21 -9.46
N ILE A 255 8.04 -2.54 -9.43
CA ILE A 255 9.09 -3.46 -9.91
C ILE A 255 9.35 -3.31 -11.41
N HIS A 256 8.34 -2.97 -12.21
CA HIS A 256 8.52 -2.80 -13.66
C HIS A 256 9.28 -1.51 -13.98
N ALA A 257 8.92 -0.42 -13.32
CA ALA A 257 9.62 0.86 -13.43
C ALA A 257 11.05 0.76 -12.89
N PHE A 258 11.26 0.05 -11.77
CA PHE A 258 12.59 -0.22 -11.24
C PHE A 258 13.43 -1.05 -12.21
N ALA A 259 12.86 -2.09 -12.81
CA ALA A 259 13.54 -2.92 -13.81
C ALA A 259 14.00 -2.08 -15.01
N GLN A 260 13.15 -1.17 -15.52
CA GLN A 260 13.53 -0.23 -16.58
C GLN A 260 14.65 0.73 -16.15
N LEU A 261 14.62 1.21 -14.90
CA LEU A 261 15.62 2.13 -14.37
C LEU A 261 17.02 1.49 -14.31
N VAL A 262 17.10 0.18 -14.01
CA VAL A 262 18.36 -0.57 -13.92
C VAL A 262 18.70 -1.34 -15.20
N ASP A 263 17.96 -1.12 -16.29
CA ASP A 263 18.09 -1.84 -17.56
C ASP A 263 18.06 -3.38 -17.41
N ALA A 264 17.10 -3.87 -16.62
CA ALA A 264 16.88 -5.29 -16.36
C ALA A 264 15.44 -5.72 -16.69
N SER A 265 15.19 -7.03 -16.71
CA SER A 265 13.83 -7.57 -16.80
C SER A 265 13.19 -7.70 -15.41
N PRO A 266 11.85 -7.55 -15.28
CA PRO A 266 11.13 -7.77 -14.03
C PRO A 266 11.38 -9.15 -13.42
N GLU A 267 11.50 -10.19 -14.26
CA GLU A 267 11.82 -11.56 -13.82
C GLU A 267 13.17 -11.64 -13.12
N MET A 268 14.16 -10.89 -13.62
CA MET A 268 15.48 -10.85 -13.02
C MET A 268 15.45 -10.17 -11.66
N VAL A 269 14.68 -9.07 -11.54
CA VAL A 269 14.45 -8.38 -10.26
C VAL A 269 13.77 -9.32 -9.25
N TYR A 270 12.72 -10.05 -9.63
CA TYR A 270 12.05 -11.01 -8.75
C TYR A 270 13.00 -12.09 -8.21
N ARG A 271 13.91 -12.60 -9.06
CA ARG A 271 14.93 -13.58 -8.64
C ARG A 271 15.94 -12.98 -7.66
N LYS A 272 16.42 -11.76 -7.92
CA LYS A 272 17.34 -11.06 -7.00
C LYS A 272 16.70 -10.81 -5.64
N ILE A 273 15.41 -10.50 -5.62
CA ILE A 273 14.63 -10.41 -4.37
C ILE A 273 14.52 -11.78 -3.69
N GLY A 274 14.18 -12.83 -4.44
CA GLY A 274 14.07 -14.19 -3.91
C GLY A 274 15.37 -14.73 -3.31
N ASN A 275 16.50 -14.37 -3.90
CA ASN A 275 17.84 -14.74 -3.44
C ASN A 275 18.37 -13.83 -2.30
N GLN A 276 17.56 -12.91 -1.78
CA GLN A 276 17.95 -11.95 -0.72
C GLN A 276 19.14 -11.05 -1.09
N GLU A 277 19.40 -10.86 -2.39
CA GLU A 277 20.47 -9.99 -2.87
C GLU A 277 20.09 -8.50 -2.83
N VAL A 278 18.80 -8.20 -2.76
CA VAL A 278 18.31 -6.83 -2.62
C VAL A 278 17.90 -6.58 -1.17
N PRO A 279 18.35 -5.48 -0.53
CA PRO A 279 18.01 -5.17 0.86
C PRO A 279 16.50 -5.17 1.11
N GLU A 280 16.06 -5.86 2.17
CA GLU A 280 14.65 -5.96 2.56
C GLU A 280 14.03 -4.59 2.84
N GLU A 281 14.84 -3.62 3.28
CA GLU A 281 14.46 -2.24 3.55
C GLU A 281 13.99 -1.46 2.31
N LEU A 282 14.22 -1.97 1.09
CA LEU A 282 13.74 -1.36 -0.14
C LEU A 282 12.36 -1.85 -0.55
N PHE A 283 11.82 -2.88 0.12
CA PHE A 283 10.54 -3.50 -0.23
C PHE A 283 9.48 -3.19 0.81
N PHE A 284 8.54 -2.32 0.42
CA PHE A 284 7.38 -2.02 1.24
C PHE A 284 6.10 -2.44 0.53
N LEU A 285 5.23 -3.12 1.27
CA LEU A 285 3.86 -3.38 0.82
C LEU A 285 2.93 -2.32 1.41
N CYS A 286 2.05 -1.77 0.57
CA CYS A 286 1.01 -0.88 1.05
C CYS A 286 0.09 -1.64 2.01
N LYS A 287 0.12 -1.27 3.31
CA LYS A 287 -0.56 -2.03 4.39
C LYS A 287 -2.03 -2.31 4.11
N THR A 288 -2.76 -1.32 3.60
CA THR A 288 -4.21 -1.43 3.31
C THR A 288 -4.47 -2.40 2.16
N GLN A 289 -3.74 -2.27 1.05
CA GLN A 289 -3.88 -3.13 -0.12
C GLN A 289 -3.42 -4.56 0.16
N ALA A 290 -2.29 -4.73 0.83
CA ALA A 290 -1.76 -6.03 1.22
C ALA A 290 -2.71 -6.77 2.17
N GLN A 291 -3.33 -6.07 3.12
CA GLN A 291 -4.33 -6.66 4.01
C GLN A 291 -5.61 -7.05 3.27
N ALA A 292 -6.09 -6.22 2.34
CA ALA A 292 -7.26 -6.54 1.53
C ALA A 292 -7.02 -7.78 0.67
N TRP A 293 -5.89 -7.83 -0.03
CA TRP A 293 -5.51 -8.97 -0.86
C TRP A 293 -5.25 -10.25 -0.07
N ALA A 294 -4.61 -10.14 1.11
CA ALA A 294 -4.40 -11.30 1.97
C ALA A 294 -5.71 -11.90 2.50
N ARG A 295 -6.73 -11.07 2.76
CA ARG A 295 -8.09 -11.54 3.12
C ARG A 295 -8.76 -12.27 1.97
N GLU A 296 -8.57 -11.79 0.74
CA GLU A 296 -9.14 -12.41 -0.48
C GLU A 296 -8.51 -13.78 -0.77
N MET A 297 -7.18 -13.90 -0.66
CA MET A 297 -6.45 -15.13 -0.95
C MET A 297 -6.53 -16.18 0.17
N GLY A 298 -6.69 -15.74 1.42
CA GLY A 298 -6.73 -16.60 2.59
C GLY A 298 -5.38 -17.20 2.99
N GLU A 299 -5.27 -17.70 4.23
CA GLU A 299 -3.98 -18.14 4.80
C GLU A 299 -3.32 -19.29 4.03
N ASN A 300 -4.11 -20.17 3.41
CA ASN A 300 -3.60 -21.34 2.70
C ASN A 300 -2.81 -20.98 1.43
N PHE A 301 -3.08 -19.82 0.83
CA PHE A 301 -2.34 -19.33 -0.33
C PHE A 301 -0.88 -19.01 0.03
N PHE A 302 -0.67 -18.35 1.17
CA PHE A 302 0.66 -17.98 1.66
C PHE A 302 1.43 -19.16 2.27
N LYS A 303 0.72 -20.20 2.69
CA LYS A 303 1.28 -21.44 3.25
C LYS A 303 1.57 -22.51 2.18
N LYS A 304 1.09 -22.34 0.94
CA LYS A 304 1.25 -23.32 -0.15
C LYS A 304 1.76 -22.64 -1.41
N ILE A 305 3.03 -22.86 -1.75
CA ILE A 305 3.59 -22.40 -3.02
C ILE A 305 2.96 -23.22 -4.15
N LYS A 306 2.14 -22.60 -4.99
CA LYS A 306 1.65 -23.24 -6.23
C LYS A 306 2.77 -23.14 -7.28
N ARG A 307 3.70 -24.10 -7.26
CA ARG A 307 4.94 -24.07 -8.06
C ARG A 307 4.66 -24.27 -9.55
N LYS A 308 5.10 -23.31 -10.38
CA LYS A 308 5.17 -23.43 -11.85
C LYS A 308 6.33 -24.39 -12.17
N ARG A 309 6.17 -25.29 -13.16
CA ARG A 309 7.24 -26.20 -13.61
C ARG A 309 8.46 -25.37 -14.07
N LEU A 310 9.60 -25.45 -13.37
CA LEU A 310 10.87 -24.85 -13.79
C LEU A 310 11.41 -25.53 -15.06
N LYS A 311 12.18 -24.79 -15.86
CA LYS A 311 12.90 -25.34 -17.02
C LYS A 311 14.24 -25.96 -16.58
N LEU A 312 14.76 -26.92 -17.35
CA LEU A 312 15.97 -27.70 -17.01
C LEU A 312 17.23 -26.87 -16.75
N GLU A 313 17.28 -25.64 -17.26
CA GLU A 313 18.40 -24.73 -17.17
C GLU A 313 18.53 -24.06 -15.79
N GLU A 314 17.51 -24.21 -14.92
CA GLU A 314 17.38 -23.50 -13.64
C GLU A 314 17.64 -24.40 -12.41
N LEU A 315 18.17 -25.62 -12.61
CA LEU A 315 18.53 -26.53 -11.52
C LEU A 315 19.94 -26.20 -11.01
N GLU A 316 20.04 -25.71 -9.76
CA GLU A 316 21.32 -25.29 -9.16
C GLU A 316 21.63 -26.03 -7.86
N THR A 317 20.63 -26.42 -7.08
CA THR A 317 20.81 -26.97 -5.71
C THR A 317 20.14 -28.33 -5.55
N VAL A 318 20.62 -29.17 -4.61
CA VAL A 318 20.04 -30.50 -4.36
C VAL A 318 18.55 -30.45 -4.02
N ASP A 319 18.06 -29.37 -3.45
CA ASP A 319 16.62 -29.21 -3.16
C ASP A 319 15.75 -29.07 -4.42
N ASP A 320 16.35 -28.72 -5.57
CA ASP A 320 15.66 -28.65 -6.85
C ASP A 320 15.29 -30.02 -7.42
N ILE A 321 15.89 -31.12 -6.91
CA ILE A 321 15.53 -32.48 -7.32
C ILE A 321 14.06 -32.83 -6.97
N VAL A 322 13.44 -32.08 -6.06
CA VAL A 322 12.00 -32.16 -5.77
C VAL A 322 11.16 -31.91 -7.04
N MET A 323 11.69 -31.22 -8.04
CA MET A 323 11.03 -30.96 -9.33
C MET A 323 11.34 -31.99 -10.42
N VAL A 324 12.29 -32.90 -10.21
CA VAL A 324 12.72 -33.92 -11.19
C VAL A 324 11.83 -35.16 -11.11
N ASP A 325 11.52 -35.78 -12.25
CA ASP A 325 10.71 -36.99 -12.31
C ASP A 325 11.43 -38.19 -11.68
N ASN A 326 10.63 -39.08 -11.08
CA ASN A 326 11.16 -40.18 -10.29
C ASN A 326 12.00 -41.17 -11.11
N THR A 327 11.67 -41.33 -12.39
CA THR A 327 12.41 -42.16 -13.36
C THR A 327 13.83 -41.65 -13.58
N THR A 328 14.00 -40.35 -13.85
CA THR A 328 15.33 -39.75 -14.02
C THR A 328 16.17 -39.87 -12.74
N LEU A 329 15.56 -39.68 -11.57
CA LEU A 329 16.26 -39.80 -10.29
C LEU A 329 16.69 -41.25 -9.98
N GLN A 330 15.84 -42.23 -10.30
CA GLN A 330 16.16 -43.65 -10.13
C GLN A 330 17.31 -44.11 -11.04
N GLU A 331 17.51 -43.45 -12.18
CA GLU A 331 18.64 -43.72 -13.09
C GLU A 331 19.92 -42.94 -12.70
N ALA A 332 19.79 -41.73 -12.16
CA ALA A 332 20.92 -40.87 -11.78
C ALA A 332 21.55 -41.27 -10.43
N PHE A 333 20.74 -41.60 -9.43
CA PHE A 333 21.22 -41.90 -8.07
C PHE A 333 22.18 -43.10 -7.98
N PRO A 334 21.98 -44.22 -8.71
CA PRO A 334 22.95 -45.32 -8.68
C PRO A 334 24.34 -44.95 -9.21
N LEU A 335 24.41 -44.00 -10.15
CA LEU A 335 25.68 -43.56 -10.77
C LEU A 335 26.47 -42.63 -9.86
N LEU A 336 25.79 -41.81 -9.06
CA LEU A 336 26.43 -40.92 -8.09
C LEU A 336 27.06 -41.72 -6.93
N GLY A 337 26.47 -42.87 -6.59
CA GLY A 337 26.97 -43.75 -5.52
C GLY A 337 26.52 -43.34 -4.12
N PHE A 338 26.54 -44.30 -3.20
CA PHE A 338 25.94 -44.17 -1.87
C PHE A 338 26.62 -43.13 -0.97
N HIS A 339 27.94 -42.99 -1.05
CA HIS A 339 28.70 -42.03 -0.24
C HIS A 339 28.33 -40.58 -0.59
N LYS A 340 28.32 -40.24 -1.88
CA LYS A 340 27.94 -38.92 -2.38
C LYS A 340 26.48 -38.60 -2.11
N LEU A 341 25.58 -39.57 -2.28
CA LEU A 341 24.17 -39.40 -1.88
C LEU A 341 24.00 -39.17 -0.37
N GLY A 342 24.85 -39.76 0.47
CA GLY A 342 24.89 -39.50 1.91
C GLY A 342 25.27 -38.04 2.23
N ILE A 343 26.23 -37.47 1.49
CA ILE A 343 26.61 -36.05 1.60
C ILE A 343 25.41 -35.16 1.25
N LEU A 344 24.78 -35.42 0.11
CA LEU A 344 23.61 -34.64 -0.33
C LEU A 344 22.42 -34.78 0.63
N TYR A 345 22.17 -35.98 1.15
CA TYR A 345 21.11 -36.21 2.13
C TYR A 345 21.33 -35.42 3.43
N SER A 346 22.58 -35.27 3.87
CA SER A 346 22.92 -34.49 5.07
C SER A 346 22.68 -32.98 4.91
N ALA A 347 22.89 -32.45 3.70
CA ALA A 347 22.71 -31.03 3.37
C ALA A 347 21.27 -30.69 2.93
N ALA A 348 20.52 -31.66 2.40
CA ALA A 348 19.18 -31.48 1.86
C ALA A 348 18.12 -31.09 2.89
N GLN A 349 17.07 -30.39 2.45
CA GLN A 349 15.87 -30.12 3.26
C GLN A 349 15.02 -31.38 3.51
N PRO A 350 14.13 -31.39 4.52
CA PRO A 350 13.33 -32.57 4.87
C PRO A 350 12.52 -33.16 3.70
N GLU A 351 11.91 -32.32 2.87
CA GLU A 351 11.13 -32.78 1.70
C GLU A 351 12.02 -33.47 0.65
N THR A 352 13.23 -32.96 0.46
CA THR A 352 14.23 -33.48 -0.47
C THR A 352 14.80 -34.80 0.03
N ARG A 353 15.04 -34.93 1.34
CA ARG A 353 15.47 -36.17 2.00
C ARG A 353 14.46 -37.29 1.78
N ASP A 354 13.18 -37.01 1.99
CA ASP A 354 12.10 -37.97 1.76
C ASP A 354 12.07 -38.43 0.31
N LYS A 355 12.31 -37.52 -0.64
CA LYS A 355 12.35 -37.85 -2.07
C LYS A 355 13.58 -38.66 -2.45
N ILE A 356 14.75 -38.39 -1.88
CA ILE A 356 15.96 -39.21 -2.09
C ILE A 356 15.69 -40.64 -1.63
N LEU A 357 15.13 -40.82 -0.42
CA LEU A 357 14.85 -42.14 0.14
C LEU A 357 13.77 -42.89 -0.65
N ALA A 358 12.73 -42.20 -1.13
CA ALA A 358 11.65 -42.79 -1.91
C ALA A 358 12.10 -43.34 -3.27
N ASN A 359 13.21 -42.82 -3.81
CA ASN A 359 13.74 -43.17 -5.13
C ASN A 359 14.94 -44.14 -5.07
N LEU A 360 15.24 -44.68 -3.89
CA LEU A 360 16.33 -45.63 -3.66
C LEU A 360 15.80 -47.01 -3.26
N SER A 361 16.64 -48.04 -3.43
CA SER A 361 16.31 -49.38 -2.91
C SER A 361 16.27 -49.38 -1.37
N ARG A 362 15.42 -50.21 -0.76
CA ARG A 362 15.27 -50.27 0.73
C ARG A 362 16.60 -50.47 1.47
N LYS A 363 17.54 -51.21 0.88
CA LYS A 363 18.86 -51.45 1.46
C LYS A 363 19.73 -50.19 1.43
N MET A 364 19.68 -49.43 0.33
CA MET A 364 20.44 -48.18 0.16
C MET A 364 19.84 -47.03 0.97
N ALA A 365 18.52 -46.91 1.01
CA ALA A 365 17.81 -45.91 1.80
C ALA A 365 18.15 -46.03 3.29
N LYS A 366 18.24 -47.25 3.82
CA LYS A 366 18.65 -47.49 5.21
C LYS A 366 20.08 -47.05 5.50
N VAL A 367 21.02 -47.38 4.60
CA VAL A 367 22.44 -46.99 4.75
C VAL A 367 22.61 -45.47 4.71
N ILE A 368 21.95 -44.78 3.77
CA ILE A 368 22.04 -43.33 3.63
C ILE A 368 21.36 -42.60 4.80
N HIS A 369 20.23 -43.12 5.28
CA HIS A 369 19.56 -42.59 6.47
C HIS A 369 20.44 -42.73 7.73
N ASP A 370 21.15 -43.86 7.88
CA ASP A 370 22.01 -44.12 9.03
C ASP A 370 23.36 -43.37 8.95
N GLU A 371 23.94 -43.21 7.75
CA GLU A 371 25.20 -42.47 7.54
C GLU A 371 25.04 -40.95 7.52
N GLY A 372 23.91 -40.44 7.01
CA GLY A 372 23.67 -39.01 6.78
C GLY A 372 23.13 -38.25 8.00
N ARG A 373 22.83 -38.93 9.11
CA ARG A 373 22.22 -38.31 10.30
C ARG A 373 23.24 -37.61 11.22
N ASP A 374 24.49 -38.08 11.24
CA ASP A 374 25.50 -37.70 12.24
C ASP A 374 26.81 -37.11 11.66
N LYS A 375 26.95 -37.00 10.34
CA LYS A 375 28.14 -36.41 9.70
C LYS A 375 27.85 -35.04 9.10
N LYS A 376 28.67 -34.05 9.45
CA LYS A 376 28.72 -32.74 8.79
C LYS A 376 29.88 -32.76 7.79
N PHE A 377 29.58 -32.44 6.54
CA PHE A 377 30.56 -32.30 5.46
C PHE A 377 30.87 -30.82 5.22
N SER A 378 31.97 -30.52 4.54
CA SER A 378 32.34 -29.14 4.19
C SER A 378 31.42 -28.60 3.08
N ASP A 379 31.06 -27.32 3.13
CA ASP A 379 30.20 -26.67 2.12
C ASP A 379 30.77 -26.79 0.69
N THR A 380 32.10 -26.85 0.55
CA THR A 380 32.79 -27.10 -0.73
C THR A 380 32.55 -28.50 -1.28
N GLU A 381 32.57 -29.51 -0.41
CA GLU A 381 32.36 -30.91 -0.81
C GLU A 381 30.89 -31.16 -1.19
N VAL A 382 29.97 -30.47 -0.51
CA VAL A 382 28.54 -30.51 -0.84
C VAL A 382 28.35 -29.94 -2.24
N ALA A 383 28.82 -28.72 -2.51
CA ALA A 383 28.65 -28.03 -3.78
C ALA A 383 29.21 -28.81 -4.99
N ASP A 384 30.39 -29.45 -4.84
CA ASP A 384 30.99 -30.28 -5.89
C ASP A 384 30.07 -31.48 -6.25
N VAL A 385 29.47 -32.10 -5.23
CA VAL A 385 28.57 -33.24 -5.40
C VAL A 385 27.19 -32.80 -5.92
N GLU A 386 26.70 -31.62 -5.55
CA GLU A 386 25.48 -31.03 -6.13
C GLU A 386 25.65 -30.82 -7.63
N HIS A 387 26.79 -30.23 -8.03
CA HIS A 387 27.09 -29.97 -9.44
C HIS A 387 27.15 -31.26 -10.26
N GLU A 388 27.79 -32.30 -9.74
CA GLU A 388 27.88 -33.62 -10.40
C GLU A 388 26.49 -34.27 -10.56
N LEU A 389 25.62 -34.17 -9.55
CA LEU A 389 24.25 -34.67 -9.63
C LEU A 389 23.44 -33.91 -10.70
N MET A 390 23.59 -32.58 -10.76
CA MET A 390 22.89 -31.77 -11.77
C MET A 390 23.33 -32.10 -13.18
N GLU A 391 24.63 -32.31 -13.41
CA GLU A 391 25.14 -32.77 -14.71
C GLU A 391 24.59 -34.14 -15.10
N LEU A 392 24.53 -35.09 -14.17
CA LEU A 392 23.92 -36.42 -14.43
C LEU A 392 22.44 -36.31 -14.78
N ILE A 393 21.68 -35.45 -14.10
CA ILE A 393 20.26 -35.23 -14.37
C ILE A 393 20.07 -34.56 -15.74
N LYS A 394 20.89 -33.55 -16.07
CA LYS A 394 20.88 -32.86 -17.37
C LYS A 394 21.22 -33.80 -18.52
N GLN A 395 22.25 -34.64 -18.37
CA GLN A 395 22.63 -35.63 -19.38
C GLN A 395 21.52 -36.65 -19.65
N ARG A 396 20.83 -37.13 -18.61
CA ARG A 396 19.77 -38.14 -18.75
C ARG A 396 18.50 -37.59 -19.37
N LYS A 397 18.09 -36.37 -19.02
CA LYS A 397 16.98 -35.72 -19.71
C LYS A 397 17.32 -35.22 -21.12
N GLY A 398 18.58 -34.88 -21.39
CA GLY A 398 19.08 -34.56 -22.72
C GLY A 398 19.16 -35.77 -23.67
N GLN A 399 19.11 -37.01 -23.14
CA GLN A 399 19.12 -38.26 -23.91
C GLN A 399 17.75 -38.98 -23.95
N GLY A 400 16.69 -38.39 -23.39
CA GLY A 400 15.30 -38.83 -23.63
C GLY A 400 14.87 -38.48 -25.06
N PRO A 401 14.01 -39.28 -25.72
CA PRO A 401 13.93 -39.33 -27.17
C PRO A 401 13.48 -37.99 -27.76
N GLY A 402 14.35 -37.32 -28.50
CA GLY A 402 13.93 -36.43 -29.56
C GLY A 402 13.42 -37.26 -30.73
N LYS A 403 12.11 -37.15 -31.04
CA LYS A 403 11.45 -37.33 -32.36
C LYS A 403 9.92 -37.40 -32.13
N GLY A 404 9.07 -36.70 -32.86
CA GLY A 404 9.25 -35.87 -34.06
C GLY A 404 7.88 -35.46 -34.62
N ALA A 405 7.92 -34.55 -35.60
CA ALA A 405 6.81 -34.03 -36.41
C ALA A 405 5.77 -33.16 -35.70
#